data_AF-A0AAJ1IMD1-F1
#
_entry.id   AF-A0AAJ1IMD1-F1
#
_cell.length_a   1.000
_cell.length_b   1.000
_cell.length_c   1.000
_cell.angle_alpha   90.00
_cell.angle_beta   90.00
_cell.angle_gamma   90.00
#
_symmetry.space_group_name_H-M   'P 1'
#
loop_
_entity.id
_entity.type
_entity.pdbx_description
1 polymer ?
#
loop_
_entity_poly.entity_id
_entity_poly.type
_entity_poly.pdbx_seq_one_letter_code
_entity_poly.pdbx_strand_id
1 'polypeptide(L)'
;MLAYLLLKRTEQAKTTFGRDWLKYVHPVTKRVHSNYRQILNTARMSSTNPNLQNLPGGEYRKCFIPRKGNKMLNADYAAQEIRIVADVTQDEAFVDFFLSGDDTFGSDFHSYTATKMYRIMNEDPDLIVPPKEILNENGEVIDNPIFTSEDGKMRNNAKAINFKINYGGSAFTLKDDFGVEEEVAQKFIDTYLDAFPTLRDNFKKVKRDAVDKGYVIIDEFSDRRWFCPFHAEMEALNDEIREYYPEGYFEGAYRGEAKEAVKKELYETYPFIKDMWRQYFRWHGKLERTGLNYRIQGKAAMMMKMSMNMLRHKLISENIETFWLTNLVHDEALAEAPENVSKDMAKLLSDNMIIGGTYFCKTVPMGASCKPEDYWTH
;
A
#
# COMPACT_ATOMS: atom_id res chain seq x y z
N MET A 1 16.03 -9.31 -26.04
CA MET A 1 15.35 -8.96 -24.77
C MET A 1 13.83 -9.12 -24.85
N LEU A 2 13.15 -8.45 -25.80
CA LEU A 2 11.68 -8.53 -25.93
C LEU A 2 11.14 -9.96 -26.14
N ALA A 3 11.75 -10.76 -27.02
CA ALA A 3 11.35 -12.14 -27.27
C ALA A 3 11.48 -13.04 -26.02
N TYR A 4 12.49 -12.80 -25.19
CA TYR A 4 12.68 -13.53 -23.92
C TYR A 4 11.62 -13.14 -22.88
N LEU A 5 11.29 -11.85 -22.76
CA LEU A 5 10.21 -11.38 -21.88
C LEU A 5 8.84 -11.92 -22.32
N LEU A 6 8.59 -11.99 -23.64
CA LEU A 6 7.40 -12.60 -24.20
C LEU A 6 7.34 -14.10 -23.87
N LEU A 7 8.42 -14.85 -24.10
CA LEU A 7 8.50 -16.27 -23.74
C LEU A 7 8.19 -16.49 -22.26
N LYS A 8 8.83 -15.73 -21.35
CA LYS A 8 8.60 -15.83 -19.91
C LYS A 8 7.15 -15.54 -19.51
N ARG A 9 6.54 -14.51 -20.09
CA ARG A 9 5.11 -14.21 -19.89
C ARG A 9 4.21 -15.33 -20.39
N THR A 10 4.48 -15.88 -21.58
CA THR A 10 3.70 -16.99 -22.16
C THR A 10 3.86 -18.29 -21.35
N GLU A 11 5.06 -18.60 -20.87
CA GLU A 11 5.30 -19.74 -19.97
C GLU A 11 4.47 -19.61 -18.69
N GLN A 12 4.52 -18.45 -18.03
CA GLN A 12 3.78 -18.19 -16.79
C GLN A 12 2.26 -18.24 -17.01
N ALA A 13 1.78 -17.66 -18.11
CA ALA A 13 0.38 -17.72 -18.54
C ALA A 13 -0.12 -19.15 -18.74
N LYS A 14 0.69 -20.01 -19.39
CA LYS A 14 0.32 -21.40 -19.69
C LYS A 14 0.41 -22.32 -18.47
N THR A 15 1.44 -22.14 -17.65
CA THR A 15 1.75 -23.01 -16.51
C THR A 15 1.07 -22.46 -15.26
N THR A 16 1.74 -21.52 -14.57
CA THR A 16 1.37 -20.96 -13.27
C THR A 16 -0.05 -20.43 -13.18
N PHE A 17 -0.63 -19.90 -14.26
CA PHE A 17 -2.00 -19.36 -14.29
C PHE A 17 -2.96 -20.11 -15.22
N GLY A 18 -2.45 -21.09 -15.97
CA GLY A 18 -3.19 -21.80 -17.01
C GLY A 18 -3.50 -23.23 -16.63
N ARG A 19 -2.91 -24.20 -17.35
CA ARG A 19 -3.25 -25.62 -17.17
C ARG A 19 -2.94 -26.15 -15.78
N ASP A 20 -1.87 -25.66 -15.15
CA ASP A 20 -1.51 -26.12 -13.81
C ASP A 20 -2.51 -25.64 -12.76
N TRP A 21 -3.38 -24.66 -13.05
CA TRP A 21 -4.45 -24.30 -12.11
C TRP A 21 -5.49 -25.40 -11.96
N LEU A 22 -5.72 -26.19 -13.01
CA LEU A 22 -6.71 -27.27 -12.99
C LEU A 22 -6.35 -28.36 -11.96
N LYS A 23 -5.08 -28.49 -11.58
CA LYS A 23 -4.64 -29.42 -10.53
C LYS A 23 -5.17 -29.06 -9.14
N TYR A 24 -5.55 -27.79 -8.93
CA TYR A 24 -6.11 -27.32 -7.67
C TYR A 24 -7.63 -27.51 -7.57
N VAL A 25 -8.28 -28.03 -8.62
CA VAL A 25 -9.70 -28.38 -8.57
C VAL A 25 -9.87 -29.62 -7.71
N HIS A 26 -10.52 -29.46 -6.57
CA HIS A 26 -10.72 -30.54 -5.62
C HIS A 26 -11.67 -31.61 -6.21
N PRO A 27 -11.31 -32.91 -6.14
CA PRO A 27 -12.01 -33.96 -6.88
C PRO A 27 -13.46 -34.19 -6.43
N VAL A 28 -13.79 -33.87 -5.17
CA VAL A 28 -15.14 -34.06 -4.62
C VAL A 28 -16.01 -32.82 -4.82
N THR A 29 -15.54 -31.67 -4.34
CA THR A 29 -16.34 -30.44 -4.34
C THR A 29 -16.34 -29.75 -5.70
N LYS A 30 -15.44 -30.12 -6.61
CA LYS A 30 -15.22 -29.47 -7.91
C LYS A 30 -14.96 -27.96 -7.80
N ARG A 31 -14.37 -27.55 -6.69
CA ARG A 31 -14.00 -26.16 -6.37
C ARG A 31 -12.52 -26.10 -6.00
N VAL A 32 -11.95 -24.90 -6.07
CA VAL A 32 -10.61 -24.61 -5.59
C VAL A 32 -10.68 -24.24 -4.12
N HIS A 33 -9.82 -24.84 -3.29
CA HIS A 33 -9.69 -24.53 -1.86
C HIS A 33 -8.27 -24.05 -1.60
N SER A 34 -8.12 -22.78 -1.22
CA SER A 34 -6.82 -22.22 -0.87
C SER A 34 -6.56 -22.31 0.63
N ASN A 35 -5.28 -22.43 1.02
CA ASN A 35 -4.86 -22.39 2.40
C ASN A 35 -4.49 -20.96 2.80
N TYR A 36 -5.22 -20.40 3.76
CA TYR A 36 -4.93 -19.09 4.32
C TYR A 36 -4.08 -19.20 5.59
N ARG A 37 -2.95 -18.50 5.60
CA ARG A 37 -2.24 -18.17 6.84
C ARG A 37 -2.78 -16.85 7.34
N GLN A 38 -3.39 -16.88 8.52
CA GLN A 38 -4.13 -15.73 9.04
C GLN A 38 -3.26 -14.53 9.38
N ILE A 39 -1.99 -14.74 9.78
CA ILE A 39 -1.16 -13.67 10.33
C ILE A 39 0.25 -13.73 9.74
N LEU A 40 0.61 -12.66 9.02
CA LEU A 40 1.97 -12.30 8.62
C LEU A 40 2.48 -11.11 9.44
N ASN A 41 3.73 -10.68 9.19
CA ASN A 41 4.35 -9.54 9.88
C ASN A 41 3.54 -8.24 9.76
N THR A 42 2.98 -7.97 8.57
CA THR A 42 2.10 -6.81 8.32
C THR A 42 0.66 -7.07 8.76
N ALA A 43 0.37 -8.08 9.59
CA ALA A 43 -0.98 -8.52 9.90
C ALA A 43 -1.84 -8.98 8.70
N ARG A 44 -1.38 -8.86 7.44
CA ARG A 44 -2.04 -9.41 6.25
C ARG A 44 -2.17 -10.93 6.36
N MET A 45 -3.10 -11.47 5.57
CA MET A 45 -3.22 -12.91 5.33
C MET A 45 -2.44 -13.27 4.07
N SER A 46 -1.86 -14.46 4.01
CA SER A 46 -1.33 -15.03 2.75
C SER A 46 -2.15 -16.24 2.33
N SER A 47 -2.22 -16.46 1.03
CA SER A 47 -2.87 -17.60 0.40
C SER A 47 -1.84 -18.53 -0.27
N THR A 48 -2.00 -19.84 -0.12
CA THR A 48 -1.09 -20.85 -0.73
C THR A 48 -1.85 -22.11 -1.17
N ASN A 49 -1.32 -22.81 -2.17
CA ASN A 49 -1.86 -24.06 -2.71
C ASN A 49 -3.38 -24.02 -3.05
N PRO A 50 -3.83 -23.15 -3.97
CA PRO A 50 -3.06 -22.15 -4.72
C PRO A 50 -3.01 -20.79 -4.03
N ASN A 51 -2.10 -19.93 -4.47
CA ASN A 51 -2.07 -18.52 -4.05
C ASN A 51 -3.06 -17.70 -4.89
N LEU A 52 -4.25 -17.45 -4.35
CA LEU A 52 -5.31 -16.66 -4.98
C LEU A 52 -4.98 -15.17 -5.06
N GLN A 53 -4.11 -14.67 -4.17
CA GLN A 53 -3.75 -13.24 -4.14
C GLN A 53 -2.85 -12.85 -5.33
N ASN A 54 -2.10 -13.81 -5.87
CA ASN A 54 -1.20 -13.59 -7.00
C ASN A 54 -1.87 -13.82 -8.37
N LEU A 55 -3.18 -14.10 -8.42
CA LEU A 55 -3.85 -14.36 -9.69
C LEU A 55 -3.93 -13.06 -10.51
N PRO A 56 -3.45 -13.05 -11.77
CA PRO A 56 -3.56 -11.88 -12.63
C PRO A 56 -5.02 -11.54 -12.89
N GLY A 57 -5.33 -10.25 -13.01
CA GLY A 57 -6.65 -9.78 -13.43
C GLY A 57 -7.01 -10.18 -14.86
N GLY A 58 -8.23 -9.84 -15.28
CA GLY A 58 -8.73 -10.10 -16.64
C GLY A 58 -9.16 -11.55 -16.84
N GLU A 59 -8.78 -12.14 -17.98
CA GLU A 59 -9.29 -13.45 -18.44
C GLU A 59 -9.12 -14.60 -17.44
N TYR A 60 -8.10 -14.55 -16.58
CA TYR A 60 -7.90 -15.57 -15.54
C TYR A 60 -8.93 -15.46 -14.43
N ARG A 61 -9.26 -14.25 -13.95
CA ARG A 61 -10.30 -14.03 -12.92
C ARG A 61 -11.69 -14.39 -13.45
N LYS A 62 -11.96 -14.16 -14.74
CA LYS A 62 -13.23 -14.56 -15.40
C LYS A 62 -13.54 -16.07 -15.33
N CYS A 63 -12.52 -16.91 -15.14
CA CYS A 63 -12.70 -18.35 -14.97
C CYS A 63 -13.27 -18.74 -13.59
N PHE A 64 -13.32 -17.81 -12.64
CA PHE A 64 -13.91 -18.00 -11.32
C PHE A 64 -15.34 -17.48 -11.33
N ILE A 65 -16.27 -18.43 -11.46
CA ILE A 65 -17.71 -18.17 -11.53
C ILE A 65 -18.41 -18.62 -10.23
N PRO A 66 -19.52 -17.97 -9.86
CA PRO A 66 -20.30 -18.38 -8.69
C PRO A 66 -21.01 -19.71 -8.95
N ARG A 67 -21.60 -20.28 -7.90
CA ARG A 67 -22.54 -21.42 -8.05
C ARG A 67 -23.67 -21.09 -9.04
N LYS A 68 -24.20 -22.12 -9.71
CA LYS A 68 -25.37 -21.96 -10.59
C LYS A 68 -26.54 -21.34 -9.81
N GLY A 69 -27.14 -20.29 -10.35
CA GLY A 69 -28.24 -19.54 -9.72
C GLY A 69 -27.77 -18.43 -8.76
N ASN A 70 -26.46 -18.25 -8.59
CA ASN A 70 -25.86 -17.19 -7.80
C ASN A 70 -25.17 -16.14 -8.69
N LYS A 71 -24.95 -14.97 -8.10
CA LYS A 71 -24.03 -13.94 -8.60
C LYS A 71 -22.78 -13.90 -7.72
N MET A 72 -21.66 -13.53 -8.32
CA MET A 72 -20.43 -13.17 -7.63
C MET A 72 -20.60 -11.77 -7.05
N LEU A 73 -20.17 -11.57 -5.82
CA LEU A 73 -20.15 -10.27 -5.16
C LEU A 73 -18.68 -9.87 -5.04
N ASN A 74 -18.27 -8.85 -5.80
CA ASN A 74 -16.92 -8.31 -5.75
C ASN A 74 -16.98 -6.97 -5.02
N ALA A 75 -16.33 -6.89 -3.86
CA ALA A 75 -16.32 -5.69 -3.04
C ALA A 75 -14.90 -5.20 -2.74
N ASP A 76 -14.64 -3.94 -3.02
CA ASP A 76 -13.33 -3.33 -2.85
C ASP A 76 -13.41 -2.06 -1.99
N TYR A 77 -12.39 -1.82 -1.19
CA TYR A 77 -12.23 -0.52 -0.55
C TYR A 77 -11.79 0.54 -1.56
N ALA A 78 -12.48 1.68 -1.57
CA ALA A 78 -12.13 2.82 -2.42
C ALA A 78 -10.89 3.54 -1.88
N ALA A 79 -9.76 3.41 -2.61
CA ALA A 79 -8.49 4.06 -2.30
C ALA A 79 -8.00 3.77 -0.85
N GLN A 80 -8.13 2.50 -0.41
CA GLN A 80 -7.93 2.10 0.98
C GLN A 80 -6.65 2.67 1.61
N GLU A 81 -5.51 2.42 0.98
CA GLU A 81 -4.21 2.77 1.55
C GLU A 81 -3.98 4.28 1.59
N ILE A 82 -4.46 5.03 0.59
CA ILE A 82 -4.31 6.49 0.57
C ILE A 82 -5.17 7.13 1.66
N ARG A 83 -6.40 6.63 1.88
CA ARG A 83 -7.25 7.08 2.99
C ARG A 83 -6.64 6.75 4.35
N ILE A 84 -6.01 5.58 4.48
CA ILE A 84 -5.26 5.23 5.69
C ILE A 84 -4.10 6.20 5.90
N VAL A 85 -3.34 6.52 4.85
CA VAL A 85 -2.23 7.48 4.93
C VAL A 85 -2.73 8.83 5.41
N ALA A 86 -3.78 9.36 4.78
CA ALA A 86 -4.45 10.59 5.20
C ALA A 86 -4.81 10.58 6.69
N ASP A 87 -5.41 9.48 7.17
CA ASP A 87 -5.82 9.33 8.57
C ASP A 87 -4.65 9.13 9.55
N VAL A 88 -3.54 8.51 9.16
CA VAL A 88 -2.38 8.34 10.08
C VAL A 88 -1.39 9.48 10.02
N THR A 89 -1.36 10.26 8.93
CA THR A 89 -0.51 11.45 8.81
C THR A 89 -1.23 12.70 9.30
N GLN A 90 -2.56 12.75 9.17
CA GLN A 90 -3.38 13.94 9.40
C GLN A 90 -2.89 15.13 8.55
N ASP A 91 -2.43 14.85 7.33
CA ASP A 91 -2.04 15.90 6.40
C ASP A 91 -3.30 16.62 5.90
N GLU A 92 -3.37 17.94 6.09
CA GLU A 92 -4.57 18.75 5.87
C GLU A 92 -5.09 18.58 4.43
N ALA A 93 -4.21 18.64 3.44
CA ALA A 93 -4.61 18.49 2.04
C ALA A 93 -5.19 17.10 1.73
N PHE A 94 -4.65 16.05 2.35
CA PHE A 94 -5.19 14.70 2.22
C PHE A 94 -6.55 14.57 2.91
N VAL A 95 -6.65 15.06 4.15
CA VAL A 95 -7.86 14.96 4.98
C VAL A 95 -9.00 15.74 4.33
N ASP A 96 -8.74 16.99 3.92
CA ASP A 96 -9.73 17.86 3.30
C ASP A 96 -10.27 17.26 1.99
N PHE A 97 -9.37 16.73 1.15
CA PHE A 97 -9.78 16.08 -0.11
C PHE A 97 -10.78 14.95 0.12
N PHE A 98 -10.56 14.11 1.13
CA PHE A 98 -11.44 12.96 1.39
C PHE A 98 -12.68 13.28 2.23
N LEU A 99 -12.68 14.38 2.99
CA LEU A 99 -13.82 14.82 3.79
C LEU A 99 -14.79 15.70 3.00
N SER A 100 -14.25 16.69 2.29
CA SER A 100 -15.04 17.72 1.60
C SER A 100 -15.24 17.39 0.13
N GLY A 101 -14.49 16.44 -0.41
CA GLY A 101 -14.36 16.26 -1.85
C GLY A 101 -13.54 17.39 -2.47
N ASP A 102 -13.47 17.39 -3.80
CA ASP A 102 -12.86 18.47 -4.56
C ASP A 102 -13.65 18.70 -5.85
N ASP A 103 -14.13 19.92 -6.07
CA ASP A 103 -14.96 20.26 -7.24
C ASP A 103 -14.20 20.13 -8.57
N THR A 104 -12.88 20.29 -8.53
CA THR A 104 -12.02 20.22 -9.73
C THR A 104 -11.64 18.78 -10.04
N PHE A 105 -11.34 17.98 -9.03
CA PHE A 105 -10.77 16.64 -9.22
C PHE A 105 -11.75 15.49 -8.93
N GLY A 106 -12.91 15.78 -8.33
CA GLY A 106 -13.85 14.77 -7.86
C GLY A 106 -13.17 13.78 -6.92
N SER A 107 -13.13 12.50 -7.31
CA SER A 107 -12.45 11.44 -6.56
C SER A 107 -11.02 11.13 -7.06
N ASP A 108 -10.51 11.84 -8.07
CA ASP A 108 -9.20 11.57 -8.68
C ASP A 108 -8.04 12.20 -7.89
N PHE A 109 -7.72 11.59 -6.76
CA PHE A 109 -6.64 12.02 -5.88
C PHE A 109 -5.26 12.07 -6.57
N HIS A 110 -5.05 11.30 -7.63
CA HIS A 110 -3.77 11.28 -8.35
C HIS A 110 -3.57 12.54 -9.19
N SER A 111 -4.62 13.04 -9.84
CA SER A 111 -4.57 14.32 -10.56
C SER A 111 -4.45 15.51 -9.58
N TYR A 112 -5.12 15.43 -8.42
CA TYR A 112 -4.93 16.41 -7.33
C TYR A 112 -3.47 16.47 -6.85
N THR A 113 -2.90 15.30 -6.57
CA THR A 113 -1.50 15.15 -6.16
C THR A 113 -0.56 15.70 -7.23
N ALA A 114 -0.78 15.30 -8.50
CA ALA A 114 0.03 15.76 -9.62
C ALA A 114 -0.02 17.28 -9.74
N THR A 115 -1.21 17.88 -9.66
CA THR A 115 -1.37 19.34 -9.71
C THR A 115 -0.54 20.04 -8.64
N LYS A 116 -0.66 19.64 -7.36
CA LYS A 116 0.14 20.24 -6.29
C LYS A 116 1.65 20.11 -6.51
N MET A 117 2.08 18.93 -6.93
CA MET A 117 3.49 18.67 -7.20
C MET A 117 4.03 19.53 -8.36
N TYR A 118 3.36 19.50 -9.51
CA TYR A 118 3.85 20.17 -10.70
C TYR A 118 3.76 21.69 -10.61
N ARG A 119 2.83 22.24 -9.80
CA ARG A 119 2.83 23.67 -9.45
C ARG A 119 4.12 24.12 -8.80
N ILE A 120 4.59 23.37 -7.79
CA ILE A 120 5.84 23.67 -7.09
C ILE A 120 7.03 23.42 -8.02
N MET A 121 7.02 22.31 -8.76
CA MET A 121 8.14 21.92 -9.62
C MET A 121 8.40 22.90 -10.77
N ASN A 122 7.33 23.44 -11.35
CA ASN A 122 7.37 24.34 -12.50
C ASN A 122 7.28 25.82 -12.10
N GLU A 123 7.15 26.12 -10.80
CA GLU A 123 6.90 27.48 -10.28
C GLU A 123 5.68 28.14 -10.94
N ASP A 124 4.68 27.34 -11.28
CA ASP A 124 3.46 27.74 -11.97
C ASP A 124 2.25 27.48 -11.06
N PRO A 125 1.74 28.49 -10.34
CA PRO A 125 0.61 28.29 -9.41
C PRO A 125 -0.71 27.97 -10.12
N ASP A 126 -0.83 28.29 -11.41
CA ASP A 126 -2.05 28.12 -12.19
C ASP A 126 -2.13 26.76 -12.90
N LEU A 127 -1.02 26.01 -12.94
CA LEU A 127 -0.97 24.67 -13.51
C LEU A 127 -2.03 23.76 -12.88
N ILE A 128 -2.80 23.07 -13.72
CA ILE A 128 -3.77 22.04 -13.31
C ILE A 128 -3.55 20.81 -14.18
N VAL A 129 -3.36 19.65 -13.55
CA VAL A 129 -3.42 18.35 -14.21
C VAL A 129 -4.86 17.86 -14.11
N PRO A 130 -5.67 17.94 -15.18
CA PRO A 130 -7.10 17.63 -15.08
C PRO A 130 -7.35 16.18 -14.62
N PRO A 131 -8.47 15.89 -13.95
CA PRO A 131 -8.88 14.51 -13.72
C PRO A 131 -9.26 13.85 -15.05
N LYS A 132 -9.12 12.53 -15.12
CA LYS A 132 -9.54 11.79 -16.31
C LYS A 132 -11.06 11.86 -16.50
N GLU A 133 -11.79 11.72 -15.41
CA GLU A 133 -13.25 11.75 -15.32
C GLU A 133 -13.61 12.38 -13.97
N ILE A 134 -14.60 13.26 -13.96
CA ILE A 134 -15.17 13.81 -12.72
C ILE A 134 -16.37 12.95 -12.37
N LEU A 135 -16.33 12.31 -11.21
CA LEU A 135 -17.41 11.43 -10.73
C LEU A 135 -18.21 12.11 -9.61
N ASN A 136 -19.53 11.90 -9.59
CA ASN A 136 -20.37 12.28 -8.44
C ASN A 136 -20.19 11.31 -7.26
N GLU A 137 -20.87 11.59 -6.16
CA GLU A 137 -20.87 10.76 -4.94
C GLU A 137 -21.32 9.30 -5.17
N ASN A 138 -22.09 9.04 -6.24
CA ASN A 138 -22.57 7.71 -6.62
C ASN A 138 -21.63 7.00 -7.63
N GLY A 139 -20.52 7.64 -8.00
CA GLY A 139 -19.56 7.11 -8.97
C GLY A 139 -20.00 7.25 -10.43
N GLU A 140 -20.97 8.12 -10.71
CA GLU A 140 -21.44 8.42 -12.07
C GLU A 140 -20.63 9.59 -12.65
N VAL A 141 -20.31 9.51 -13.95
CA VAL A 141 -19.53 10.54 -14.64
C VAL A 141 -20.35 11.82 -14.77
N ILE A 142 -19.87 12.91 -14.16
CA ILE A 142 -20.37 14.27 -14.30
C ILE A 142 -19.74 14.94 -15.52
N ASP A 143 -18.43 14.79 -15.69
CA ASP A 143 -17.67 15.47 -16.75
C ASP A 143 -16.44 14.66 -17.19
N ASN A 144 -15.99 14.90 -18.42
CA ASN A 144 -14.82 14.30 -19.05
C ASN A 144 -13.92 15.41 -19.62
N PRO A 145 -13.04 16.01 -18.81
CA PRO A 145 -12.15 17.07 -19.25
C PRO A 145 -11.22 16.62 -20.39
N ILE A 146 -10.68 17.57 -21.14
CA ILE A 146 -9.62 17.28 -22.12
C ILE A 146 -8.42 16.73 -21.36
N PHE A 147 -8.12 15.45 -21.58
CA PHE A 147 -7.06 14.73 -20.88
C PHE A 147 -6.00 14.28 -21.90
N THR A 148 -4.84 14.94 -21.85
CA THR A 148 -3.74 14.69 -22.80
C THR A 148 -2.84 13.54 -22.37
N SER A 149 -1.95 13.10 -23.26
CA SER A 149 -0.92 12.12 -22.92
C SER A 149 0.05 12.63 -21.85
N GLU A 150 0.32 13.93 -21.82
CA GLU A 150 1.20 14.54 -20.81
C GLU A 150 0.50 14.58 -19.44
N ASP A 151 -0.80 14.90 -19.39
CA ASP A 151 -1.60 14.81 -18.16
C ASP A 151 -1.61 13.39 -17.61
N GLY A 152 -1.76 12.41 -18.50
CA GLY A 152 -1.64 10.99 -18.19
C GLY A 152 -0.28 10.65 -17.55
N LYS A 153 0.81 11.19 -18.09
CA LYS A 153 2.16 10.99 -17.57
C LYS A 153 2.34 11.63 -16.20
N MET A 154 1.95 12.90 -16.03
CA MET A 154 2.02 13.61 -14.75
C MET A 154 1.21 12.92 -13.66
N ARG A 155 -0.03 12.52 -13.97
CA ARG A 155 -0.90 11.75 -13.07
C ARG A 155 -0.29 10.39 -12.70
N ASN A 156 0.30 9.69 -13.67
CA ASN A 156 0.95 8.40 -13.41
C ASN A 156 2.20 8.53 -12.52
N ASN A 157 2.98 9.61 -12.68
CA ASN A 157 4.11 9.89 -11.80
C ASN A 157 3.64 10.12 -10.35
N ALA A 158 2.62 10.96 -10.15
CA ALA A 158 2.02 11.19 -8.84
C ALA A 158 1.43 9.90 -8.24
N LYS A 159 0.78 9.07 -9.06
CA LYS A 159 0.31 7.74 -8.66
C LYS A 159 1.46 6.86 -8.16
N ALA A 160 2.55 6.75 -8.92
CA ALA A 160 3.70 5.93 -8.54
C ALA A 160 4.32 6.39 -7.21
N ILE A 161 4.39 7.70 -6.96
CA ILE A 161 4.86 8.26 -5.69
C ILE A 161 3.92 7.91 -4.54
N ASN A 162 2.61 8.17 -4.71
CA ASN A 162 1.60 7.83 -3.70
C ASN A 162 1.69 6.37 -3.28
N PHE A 163 1.95 5.44 -4.21
CA PHE A 163 2.14 4.05 -3.84
C PHE A 163 3.50 3.81 -3.17
N LYS A 164 4.61 4.18 -3.81
CA LYS A 164 5.94 3.74 -3.36
C LYS A 164 6.45 4.48 -2.14
N ILE A 165 6.14 5.77 -1.95
CA ILE A 165 6.68 6.54 -0.83
C ILE A 165 6.17 6.04 0.52
N ASN A 166 4.92 5.57 0.55
CA ASN A 166 4.31 4.92 1.72
C ASN A 166 4.98 3.60 2.10
N TYR A 167 5.70 2.99 1.16
CA TYR A 167 6.49 1.78 1.37
C TYR A 167 7.99 2.06 1.54
N GLY A 168 8.36 3.33 1.71
CA GLY A 168 9.74 3.75 1.86
C GLY A 168 10.55 3.60 0.57
N GLY A 169 9.90 3.78 -0.59
CA GLY A 169 10.56 3.93 -1.88
C GLY A 169 11.53 5.12 -1.86
N SER A 170 12.68 4.94 -2.50
CA SER A 170 13.69 5.97 -2.72
C SER A 170 13.73 6.38 -4.19
N ALA A 171 14.43 7.48 -4.50
CA ALA A 171 14.69 7.91 -5.87
C ALA A 171 15.22 6.77 -6.75
N PHE A 172 16.17 5.98 -6.22
CA PHE A 172 16.69 4.79 -6.89
C PHE A 172 15.60 3.78 -7.32
N THR A 173 14.57 3.57 -6.50
CA THR A 173 13.47 2.64 -6.81
C THR A 173 12.38 3.25 -7.69
N LEU A 174 12.37 4.57 -7.83
CA LEU A 174 11.32 5.33 -8.51
C LEU A 174 11.74 5.80 -9.90
N LYS A 175 13.05 5.98 -10.14
CA LYS A 175 13.59 6.45 -11.42
C LYS A 175 13.13 5.62 -12.63
N ASP A 176 13.06 4.30 -12.47
CA ASP A 176 12.62 3.37 -13.53
C ASP A 176 11.12 3.48 -13.82
N ASP A 177 10.29 3.78 -12.81
CA ASP A 177 8.85 3.97 -13.01
C ASP A 177 8.56 5.26 -13.78
N PHE A 178 9.35 6.30 -13.50
CA PHE A 178 9.22 7.60 -14.17
C PHE A 178 9.90 7.63 -15.54
N GLY A 179 10.85 6.73 -15.79
CA GLY A 179 11.73 6.79 -16.95
C GLY A 179 12.63 8.02 -16.93
N VAL A 180 13.14 8.40 -15.75
CA VAL A 180 13.99 9.58 -15.54
C VAL A 180 15.27 9.22 -14.78
N GLU A 181 16.21 10.16 -14.72
CA GLU A 181 17.42 10.01 -13.90
C GLU A 181 17.12 10.07 -12.40
N GLU A 182 18.00 9.48 -11.57
CA GLU A 182 17.79 9.39 -10.13
C GLU A 182 17.66 10.77 -9.45
N GLU A 183 18.41 11.77 -9.92
CA GLU A 183 18.32 13.14 -9.43
C GLU A 183 16.92 13.75 -9.67
N VAL A 184 16.35 13.51 -10.85
CA VAL A 184 15.00 13.98 -11.20
C VAL A 184 13.95 13.24 -10.35
N ALA A 185 14.14 11.93 -10.12
CA ALA A 185 13.27 11.16 -9.23
C ALA A 185 13.32 11.68 -7.79
N GLN A 186 14.50 12.10 -7.30
CA GLN A 186 14.64 12.72 -5.99
C GLN A 186 13.90 14.07 -5.93
N LYS A 187 14.03 14.91 -6.96
CA LYS A 187 13.28 16.17 -7.06
C LYS A 187 11.76 15.94 -6.97
N PHE A 188 11.24 14.90 -7.64
CA PHE A 188 9.81 14.55 -7.52
C PHE A 188 9.42 14.16 -6.09
N ILE A 189 10.25 13.39 -5.37
CA ILE A 189 9.99 13.02 -3.98
C ILE A 189 9.99 14.27 -3.09
N ASP A 190 10.97 15.16 -3.27
CA ASP A 190 11.10 16.36 -2.45
C ASP A 190 9.90 17.28 -2.68
N THR A 191 9.53 17.51 -3.94
CA THR A 191 8.37 18.32 -4.29
C THR A 191 7.06 17.72 -3.78
N TYR A 192 6.92 16.39 -3.77
CA TYR A 192 5.79 15.72 -3.14
C TYR A 192 5.75 15.98 -1.63
N LEU A 193 6.87 15.82 -0.93
CA LEU A 193 6.95 16.07 0.51
C LEU A 193 6.76 17.54 0.89
N ASP A 194 7.08 18.46 -0.02
CA ASP A 194 6.83 19.90 0.15
C ASP A 194 5.38 20.26 -0.12
N ALA A 195 4.71 19.56 -1.04
CA ALA A 195 3.27 19.67 -1.25
C ALA A 195 2.45 19.17 -0.03
N PHE A 196 3.03 18.27 0.78
CA PHE A 196 2.40 17.61 1.93
C PHE A 196 3.31 17.65 3.18
N PRO A 197 3.50 18.83 3.79
CA PRO A 197 4.50 19.03 4.84
C PRO A 197 4.21 18.24 6.11
N THR A 198 2.94 18.07 6.48
CA THR A 198 2.54 17.29 7.67
C THR A 198 2.82 15.81 7.45
N LEU A 199 2.58 15.30 6.23
CA LEU A 199 3.01 13.95 5.83
C LEU A 199 4.53 13.78 5.94
N ARG A 200 5.32 14.76 5.47
CA ARG A 200 6.79 14.74 5.56
C ARG A 200 7.28 14.63 7.00
N ASP A 201 6.72 15.44 7.89
CA ASP A 201 7.15 15.47 9.28
C ASP A 201 6.69 14.21 10.03
N ASN A 202 5.50 13.71 9.71
CA ASN A 202 5.03 12.41 10.20
C ASN A 202 5.96 11.27 9.77
N PHE A 203 6.41 11.24 8.50
CA PHE A 203 7.35 10.21 8.02
C PHE A 203 8.69 10.27 8.76
N LYS A 204 9.23 11.48 8.98
CA LYS A 204 10.48 11.66 9.75
C LYS A 204 10.32 11.12 11.18
N LYS A 205 9.20 11.43 11.83
CA LYS A 205 8.90 10.95 13.18
C LYS A 205 8.79 9.42 13.23
N VAL A 206 8.01 8.82 12.34
CA VAL A 206 7.79 7.36 12.31
C VAL A 206 9.08 6.59 12.06
N LYS A 207 9.92 7.07 11.14
CA LYS A 207 11.23 6.46 10.86
C LYS A 207 12.10 6.45 12.12
N ARG A 208 12.19 7.59 12.80
CA ARG A 208 12.93 7.74 14.06
C ARG A 208 12.38 6.82 15.14
N ASP A 209 11.06 6.89 15.39
CA ASP A 209 10.40 6.07 16.40
C ASP A 209 10.62 4.56 16.19
N ALA A 210 10.59 4.10 14.93
CA ALA A 210 10.81 2.69 14.61
C ALA A 210 12.24 2.24 14.95
N VAL A 211 13.24 3.09 14.67
CA VAL A 211 14.66 2.84 14.97
C VAL A 211 14.88 2.88 16.48
N ASP A 212 14.44 3.94 17.15
CA ASP A 212 14.68 4.16 18.58
C ASP A 212 14.01 3.09 19.45
N LYS A 213 12.79 2.67 19.10
CA LYS A 213 11.99 1.74 19.91
C LYS A 213 12.19 0.27 19.54
N GLY A 214 12.70 -0.02 18.34
CA GLY A 214 12.81 -1.39 17.84
C GLY A 214 11.47 -2.08 17.53
N TYR A 215 10.35 -1.34 17.52
CA TYR A 215 9.05 -1.88 17.13
C TYR A 215 8.21 -0.86 16.36
N VAL A 216 7.23 -1.37 15.62
CA VAL A 216 6.26 -0.58 14.86
C VAL A 216 4.86 -0.85 15.39
N ILE A 217 4.12 0.20 15.73
CA ILE A 217 2.69 0.10 16.02
C ILE A 217 1.97 -0.07 14.67
N ILE A 218 1.33 -1.23 14.50
CA ILE A 218 0.58 -1.58 13.30
C ILE A 218 -0.74 -0.79 13.26
N ASP A 219 -1.49 -0.85 14.36
CA ASP A 219 -2.70 -0.08 14.55
C ASP A 219 -2.93 0.16 16.04
N GLU A 220 -3.41 1.36 16.37
CA GLU A 220 -3.65 1.78 17.75
C GLU A 220 -4.91 1.14 18.35
N PHE A 221 -5.89 0.78 17.51
CA PHE A 221 -7.16 0.21 17.95
C PHE A 221 -6.99 -1.16 18.62
N SER A 222 -6.18 -2.05 18.05
CA SER A 222 -5.90 -3.38 18.61
C SER A 222 -4.59 -3.47 19.40
N ASP A 223 -3.90 -2.33 19.58
CA ASP A 223 -2.55 -2.23 20.17
C ASP A 223 -1.53 -3.21 19.57
N ARG A 224 -1.67 -3.49 18.28
CA ARG A 224 -0.84 -4.50 17.63
C ARG A 224 0.51 -3.92 17.27
N ARG A 225 1.58 -4.64 17.63
CA ARG A 225 2.96 -4.24 17.37
C ARG A 225 3.71 -5.31 16.58
N TRP A 226 4.60 -4.87 15.71
CA TRP A 226 5.65 -5.71 15.12
C TRP A 226 6.98 -5.35 15.77
N PHE A 227 7.65 -6.34 16.36
CA PHE A 227 8.97 -6.18 16.99
C PHE A 227 10.06 -6.56 16.00
N CYS A 228 11.06 -5.69 15.86
CA CYS A 228 12.16 -5.89 14.94
C CYS A 228 13.10 -6.99 15.46
N PRO A 229 13.27 -8.12 14.73
CA PRO A 229 14.02 -9.27 15.24
C PRO A 229 15.54 -9.09 15.18
N PHE A 230 16.02 -7.98 14.62
CA PHE A 230 17.45 -7.67 14.50
C PHE A 230 17.80 -6.34 15.20
N HIS A 231 16.89 -5.80 16.02
CA HIS A 231 17.10 -4.49 16.65
C HIS A 231 18.23 -4.51 17.67
N ALA A 232 18.26 -5.52 18.56
CA ALA A 232 19.32 -5.66 19.55
C ALA A 232 20.71 -5.81 18.89
N GLU A 233 20.81 -6.61 17.82
CA GLU A 233 22.03 -6.78 17.05
C GLU A 233 22.43 -5.52 16.29
N MET A 234 21.45 -4.73 15.83
CA MET A 234 21.70 -3.45 15.16
C MET A 234 22.25 -2.41 16.14
N GLU A 235 21.69 -2.32 17.35
CA GLU A 235 22.17 -1.42 18.40
C GLU A 235 23.55 -1.83 18.91
N ALA A 236 23.76 -3.13 19.18
CA ALA A 236 25.07 -3.64 19.57
C ALA A 236 26.15 -3.35 18.51
N LEU A 237 25.80 -3.47 17.23
CA LEU A 237 26.71 -3.11 16.14
C LEU A 237 27.02 -1.61 16.11
N ASN A 238 26.03 -0.75 16.38
CA ASN A 238 26.26 0.70 16.48
C ASN A 238 27.19 1.04 17.65
N ASP A 239 26.97 0.42 18.81
CA ASP A 239 27.82 0.60 19.99
C ASP A 239 29.26 0.13 19.72
N GLU A 240 29.43 -1.07 19.16
CA GLU A 240 30.74 -1.63 18.79
C GLU A 240 31.48 -0.70 17.82
N ILE A 241 30.80 -0.18 16.79
CA ILE A 241 31.43 0.75 15.84
C ILE A 241 31.87 2.04 16.56
N ARG A 242 31.04 2.55 17.47
CA ARG A 242 31.29 3.81 18.19
C ARG A 242 32.51 3.73 19.10
N GLU A 243 32.86 2.56 19.63
CA GLU A 243 34.06 2.35 20.46
C GLU A 243 35.37 2.69 19.73
N TYR A 244 35.39 2.60 18.40
CA TYR A 244 36.57 2.95 17.61
C TYR A 244 36.74 4.47 17.41
N TYR A 245 35.68 5.25 17.61
CA TYR A 245 35.73 6.70 17.43
C TYR A 245 36.27 7.38 18.69
N PRO A 246 36.98 8.52 18.55
CA PRO A 246 37.44 9.25 19.71
C PRO A 246 36.27 9.87 20.50
N GLU A 247 36.51 10.08 21.80
CA GLU A 247 35.52 10.68 22.71
C GLU A 247 35.03 12.03 22.17
N GLY A 248 33.72 12.27 22.21
CA GLY A 248 33.12 13.51 21.72
C GLY A 248 32.90 13.56 20.20
N TYR A 249 33.25 12.53 19.44
CA TYR A 249 33.07 12.51 17.97
C TYR A 249 31.62 12.68 17.54
N PHE A 250 30.69 12.02 18.24
CA PHE A 250 29.26 12.08 17.95
C PHE A 250 28.57 13.26 18.66
N GLU A 251 29.19 13.79 19.72
CA GLU A 251 28.70 14.88 20.57
C GLU A 251 29.14 16.27 20.06
N GLY A 252 29.91 16.31 18.97
CA GLY A 252 30.25 17.55 18.27
C GLY A 252 31.56 18.22 18.72
N ALA A 253 32.43 17.49 19.42
CA ALA A 253 33.79 17.92 19.74
C ALA A 253 34.66 18.12 18.49
N TYR A 254 34.36 17.38 17.41
CA TYR A 254 35.01 17.49 16.11
C TYR A 254 34.04 18.08 15.08
N ARG A 255 34.50 19.06 14.29
CA ARG A 255 33.70 19.76 13.27
C ARG A 255 34.51 20.02 12.00
N GLY A 256 33.79 20.19 10.88
CA GLY A 256 34.39 20.52 9.59
C GLY A 256 35.53 19.57 9.19
N GLU A 257 36.64 20.13 8.74
CA GLU A 257 37.81 19.38 8.29
C GLU A 257 38.39 18.45 9.35
N ALA A 258 38.37 18.86 10.63
CA ALA A 258 38.88 18.02 11.72
C ALA A 258 38.07 16.73 11.90
N LYS A 259 36.75 16.77 11.67
CA LYS A 259 35.89 15.59 11.74
C LYS A 259 36.16 14.60 10.59
N GLU A 260 36.41 15.12 9.40
CA GLU A 260 36.74 14.31 8.22
C GLU A 260 38.16 13.72 8.31
N ALA A 261 39.12 14.46 8.86
CA ALA A 261 40.47 13.96 9.11
C ALA A 261 40.47 12.74 10.05
N VAL A 262 39.77 12.84 11.20
CA VAL A 262 39.60 11.72 12.14
C VAL A 262 38.97 10.51 11.46
N LYS A 263 37.91 10.73 10.67
CA LYS A 263 37.21 9.65 9.97
C LYS A 263 38.09 8.96 8.93
N LYS A 264 38.92 9.73 8.22
CA LYS A 264 39.85 9.22 7.21
C LYS A 264 40.91 8.34 7.87
N GLU A 265 41.56 8.84 8.92
CA GLU A 265 42.56 8.08 9.68
C GLU A 265 41.97 6.82 10.31
N LEU A 266 40.77 6.91 10.87
CA LEU A 266 40.04 5.77 11.42
C LEU A 266 39.83 4.68 10.37
N TYR A 267 39.43 5.06 9.15
CA TYR A 267 39.18 4.13 8.06
C TYR A 267 40.44 3.55 7.43
N GLU A 268 41.58 4.22 7.57
CA GLU A 268 42.89 3.68 7.18
C GLU A 268 43.38 2.67 8.23
N THR A 269 43.16 2.97 9.51
CA THR A 269 43.57 2.12 10.65
C THR A 269 42.67 0.89 10.80
N TYR A 270 41.36 1.07 10.65
CA TYR A 270 40.33 0.03 10.80
C TYR A 270 39.40 -0.02 9.57
N PRO A 271 39.86 -0.55 8.43
CA PRO A 271 39.09 -0.54 7.19
C PRO A 271 37.72 -1.25 7.28
N PHE A 272 37.61 -2.27 8.14
CA PHE A 272 36.40 -3.06 8.34
C PHE A 272 35.23 -2.25 8.92
N ILE A 273 35.50 -1.10 9.57
CA ILE A 273 34.45 -0.20 10.10
C ILE A 273 33.52 0.27 8.98
N LYS A 274 34.03 0.45 7.75
CA LYS A 274 33.19 0.80 6.58
C LYS A 274 32.12 -0.26 6.31
N ASP A 275 32.50 -1.53 6.39
CA ASP A 275 31.58 -2.65 6.16
C ASP A 275 30.58 -2.80 7.31
N MET A 276 31.02 -2.54 8.55
CA MET A 276 30.14 -2.50 9.73
C MET A 276 29.10 -1.39 9.61
N TRP A 277 29.50 -0.16 9.29
CA TRP A 277 28.56 0.93 9.02
C TRP A 277 27.59 0.60 7.89
N ARG A 278 28.09 0.01 6.80
CA ARG A 278 27.22 -0.42 5.68
C ARG A 278 26.17 -1.43 6.15
N GLN A 279 26.54 -2.38 7.01
CA GLN A 279 25.61 -3.33 7.61
C GLN A 279 24.60 -2.64 8.53
N TYR A 280 25.05 -1.73 9.40
CA TYR A 280 24.18 -0.94 10.28
C TYR A 280 23.16 -0.15 9.47
N PHE A 281 23.60 0.66 8.50
CA PHE A 281 22.70 1.48 7.67
C PHE A 281 21.74 0.63 6.82
N ARG A 282 22.14 -0.59 6.45
CA ARG A 282 21.24 -1.54 5.79
C ARG A 282 20.10 -1.97 6.71
N TRP A 283 20.39 -2.28 7.97
CA TRP A 283 19.37 -2.62 8.96
C TRP A 283 18.53 -1.41 9.36
N HIS A 284 19.17 -0.28 9.64
CA HIS A 284 18.52 0.99 9.95
C HIS A 284 17.52 1.38 8.85
N GLY A 285 17.97 1.46 7.60
CA GLY A 285 17.10 1.78 6.47
C GLY A 285 15.99 0.74 6.26
N LYS A 286 16.24 -0.55 6.55
CA LYS A 286 15.20 -1.58 6.52
C LYS A 286 14.14 -1.33 7.59
N LEU A 287 14.54 -0.95 8.80
CA LEU A 287 13.62 -0.65 9.91
C LEU A 287 12.81 0.62 9.64
N GLU A 288 13.42 1.67 9.10
CA GLU A 288 12.73 2.89 8.66
C GLU A 288 11.64 2.60 7.62
N ARG A 289 11.97 1.82 6.58
CA ARG A 289 10.99 1.42 5.55
C ARG A 289 9.89 0.54 6.14
N THR A 290 10.24 -0.33 7.08
CA THR A 290 9.28 -1.19 7.79
C THR A 290 8.32 -0.34 8.62
N GLY A 291 8.81 0.68 9.32
CA GLY A 291 7.99 1.62 10.09
C GLY A 291 6.94 2.33 9.25
N LEU A 292 7.31 2.81 8.06
CA LEU A 292 6.36 3.43 7.13
C LEU A 292 5.36 2.42 6.58
N ASN A 293 5.83 1.28 6.09
CA ASN A 293 5.00 0.29 5.40
C ASN A 293 3.99 -0.38 6.34
N TYR A 294 4.45 -0.89 7.48
CA TYR A 294 3.68 -1.84 8.29
C TYR A 294 2.46 -1.20 8.95
N ARG A 295 2.54 0.08 9.30
CA ARG A 295 1.39 0.81 9.85
C ARG A 295 0.28 1.05 8.81
N ILE A 296 0.63 1.14 7.52
CA ILE A 296 -0.36 1.33 6.44
C ILE A 296 -0.93 -0.02 6.05
N GLN A 297 -0.07 -0.96 5.65
CA GLN A 297 -0.51 -2.28 5.19
C GLN A 297 -1.20 -3.08 6.30
N GLY A 298 -0.72 -2.94 7.54
CA GLY A 298 -1.29 -3.68 8.65
C GLY A 298 -2.59 -3.10 9.16
N LYS A 299 -2.73 -1.76 9.19
CA LYS A 299 -4.03 -1.13 9.42
C LYS A 299 -5.04 -1.55 8.35
N ALA A 300 -4.67 -1.55 7.06
CA ALA A 300 -5.48 -2.07 5.96
C ALA A 300 -5.92 -3.53 6.16
N ALA A 301 -4.99 -4.39 6.58
CA ALA A 301 -5.28 -5.79 6.86
C ALA A 301 -6.24 -5.99 8.03
N MET A 302 -6.06 -5.20 9.10
CA MET A 302 -6.89 -5.27 10.30
C MET A 302 -8.31 -4.75 10.02
N MET A 303 -8.45 -3.70 9.21
CA MET A 303 -9.74 -3.24 8.69
C MET A 303 -10.50 -4.35 7.97
N MET A 304 -9.87 -5.00 6.99
CA MET A 304 -10.50 -6.10 6.24
C MET A 304 -10.95 -7.23 7.19
N LYS A 305 -10.11 -7.62 8.14
CA LYS A 305 -10.44 -8.66 9.12
C LYS A 305 -11.61 -8.26 10.01
N MET A 306 -11.63 -7.02 10.50
CA MET A 306 -12.71 -6.50 11.33
C MET A 306 -14.03 -6.51 10.55
N SER A 307 -14.04 -5.99 9.33
CA SER A 307 -15.22 -6.00 8.46
C SER A 307 -15.76 -7.40 8.23
N MET A 308 -14.89 -8.38 7.94
CA MET A 308 -15.34 -9.76 7.71
C MET A 308 -15.81 -10.45 9.00
N ASN A 309 -15.21 -10.13 10.14
CA ASN A 309 -15.65 -10.64 11.43
C ASN A 309 -17.03 -10.08 11.80
N MET A 310 -17.23 -8.77 11.66
CA MET A 310 -18.52 -8.11 11.88
C MET A 310 -19.60 -8.67 10.95
N LEU A 311 -19.30 -8.80 9.65
CA LEU A 311 -20.20 -9.40 8.69
C LEU A 311 -20.59 -10.82 9.09
N ARG A 312 -19.62 -11.66 9.49
CA ARG A 312 -19.90 -13.02 9.97
C ARG A 312 -20.84 -13.03 11.17
N HIS A 313 -20.63 -12.16 12.15
CA HIS A 313 -21.52 -12.06 13.31
C HIS A 313 -22.93 -11.66 12.90
N LYS A 314 -23.08 -10.69 12.00
CA LYS A 314 -24.37 -10.24 11.48
C LYS A 314 -25.11 -11.34 10.71
N LEU A 315 -24.41 -12.07 9.84
CA LEU A 315 -24.98 -13.20 9.10
C LEU A 315 -25.53 -14.28 10.05
N ILE A 316 -24.80 -14.60 11.13
CA ILE A 316 -25.25 -15.57 12.14
C ILE A 316 -26.43 -15.04 12.94
N SER A 317 -26.36 -13.79 13.44
CA SER A 317 -27.43 -13.23 14.29
C SER A 317 -28.75 -13.03 13.55
N GLU A 318 -28.69 -12.74 12.25
CA GLU A 318 -29.86 -12.51 11.40
C GLU A 318 -30.29 -13.78 10.64
N ASN A 319 -29.62 -14.91 10.89
CA ASN A 319 -29.86 -16.19 10.23
C ASN A 319 -29.85 -16.09 8.68
N ILE A 320 -28.90 -15.34 8.14
CA ILE A 320 -28.72 -15.15 6.69
C ILE A 320 -27.89 -16.31 6.15
N GLU A 321 -28.56 -17.27 5.51
CA GLU A 321 -27.92 -18.44 4.89
C GLU A 321 -27.60 -18.25 3.40
N THR A 322 -27.97 -17.11 2.83
CA THR A 322 -27.85 -16.79 1.39
C THR A 322 -26.55 -16.07 1.03
N PHE A 323 -25.57 -16.03 1.93
CA PHE A 323 -24.28 -15.37 1.73
C PHE A 323 -23.12 -16.33 1.95
N TRP A 324 -22.23 -16.45 0.96
CA TRP A 324 -21.01 -17.25 1.09
C TRP A 324 -19.77 -16.44 0.75
N LEU A 325 -18.96 -16.10 1.76
CA LEU A 325 -17.63 -15.53 1.54
C LEU A 325 -16.73 -16.58 0.87
N THR A 326 -16.15 -16.25 -0.28
CA THR A 326 -15.38 -17.19 -1.10
C THR A 326 -13.88 -16.93 -1.03
N ASN A 327 -13.44 -15.67 -1.02
CA ASN A 327 -12.03 -15.31 -1.08
C ASN A 327 -11.81 -13.89 -0.53
N LEU A 328 -10.60 -13.61 -0.04
CA LEU A 328 -10.12 -12.30 0.38
C LEU A 328 -8.76 -12.03 -0.26
N VAL A 329 -8.69 -11.02 -1.11
CA VAL A 329 -7.50 -10.67 -1.90
C VAL A 329 -7.12 -9.22 -1.61
N HIS A 330 -6.09 -9.03 -0.80
CA HIS A 330 -5.65 -7.70 -0.39
C HIS A 330 -6.77 -6.87 0.28
N ASP A 331 -7.32 -5.89 -0.44
CA ASP A 331 -8.41 -4.99 -0.07
C ASP A 331 -9.77 -5.38 -0.71
N GLU A 332 -9.79 -6.45 -1.49
CA GLU A 332 -10.94 -7.06 -2.15
C GLU A 332 -11.53 -8.20 -1.31
N ALA A 333 -12.86 -8.18 -1.15
CA ALA A 333 -13.65 -9.27 -0.59
C ALA A 333 -14.56 -9.87 -1.67
N LEU A 334 -14.45 -11.19 -1.85
CA LEU A 334 -15.26 -11.95 -2.77
C LEU A 334 -16.26 -12.82 -2.03
N ALA A 335 -17.50 -12.77 -2.48
CA ALA A 335 -18.57 -13.64 -2.01
C ALA A 335 -19.45 -14.11 -3.16
N GLU A 336 -20.39 -15.01 -2.88
CA GLU A 336 -21.47 -15.38 -3.79
C GLU A 336 -22.80 -15.38 -3.05
N ALA A 337 -23.89 -15.03 -3.74
CA ALA A 337 -25.25 -15.03 -3.20
C ALA A 337 -26.27 -15.36 -4.31
N PRO A 338 -27.46 -15.91 -3.99
CA PRO A 338 -28.49 -16.20 -4.98
C PRO A 338 -28.89 -14.94 -5.75
N GLU A 339 -29.15 -15.08 -7.05
CA GLU A 339 -29.39 -13.95 -7.95
C GLU A 339 -30.50 -13.01 -7.45
N ASN A 340 -31.59 -13.58 -6.92
CA ASN A 340 -32.74 -12.83 -6.42
C ASN A 340 -32.46 -11.95 -5.18
N VAL A 341 -31.39 -12.20 -4.42
CA VAL A 341 -31.00 -11.41 -3.23
C VAL A 341 -29.60 -10.78 -3.35
N SER A 342 -28.94 -10.98 -4.50
CA SER A 342 -27.56 -10.59 -4.72
C SER A 342 -27.29 -9.09 -4.52
N LYS A 343 -28.24 -8.22 -4.89
CA LYS A 343 -28.12 -6.77 -4.69
C LYS A 343 -28.11 -6.40 -3.20
N ASP A 344 -29.00 -6.99 -2.41
CA ASP A 344 -29.07 -6.74 -0.97
C ASP A 344 -27.82 -7.27 -0.27
N MET A 345 -27.33 -8.44 -0.70
CA MET A 345 -26.10 -9.04 -0.18
C MET A 345 -24.85 -8.25 -0.57
N ALA A 346 -24.82 -7.67 -1.77
CA ALA A 346 -23.77 -6.75 -2.19
C ALA A 346 -23.73 -5.52 -1.29
N LYS A 347 -24.90 -4.90 -1.07
CA LYS A 347 -25.01 -3.74 -0.18
C LYS A 347 -24.58 -4.09 1.25
N LEU A 348 -25.02 -5.24 1.76
CA LEU A 348 -24.63 -5.74 3.08
C LEU A 348 -23.11 -5.85 3.21
N LEU A 349 -22.43 -6.40 2.19
CA LEU A 349 -20.98 -6.54 2.17
C LEU A 349 -20.28 -5.18 2.16
N SER A 350 -20.65 -4.27 1.26
CA SER A 350 -20.03 -2.93 1.19
C SER A 350 -20.28 -2.11 2.45
N ASP A 351 -21.48 -2.13 3.01
CA ASP A 351 -21.81 -1.42 4.25
C ASP A 351 -20.95 -1.92 5.42
N ASN A 352 -20.78 -3.24 5.56
CA ASN A 352 -19.92 -3.82 6.61
C ASN A 352 -18.43 -3.50 6.39
N MET A 353 -17.98 -3.42 5.13
CA MET A 353 -16.64 -2.95 4.82
C MET A 353 -16.43 -1.50 5.27
N ILE A 354 -17.36 -0.60 4.93
CA ILE A 354 -17.33 0.80 5.38
C ILE A 354 -17.29 0.89 6.90
N ILE A 355 -18.22 0.21 7.59
CA ILE A 355 -18.31 0.23 9.06
C ILE A 355 -17.02 -0.32 9.71
N GLY A 356 -16.51 -1.46 9.27
CA GLY A 356 -15.26 -2.00 9.83
C GLY A 356 -14.06 -1.06 9.59
N GLY A 357 -14.08 -0.31 8.50
CA GLY A 357 -13.09 0.73 8.22
C GLY A 357 -13.10 1.88 9.23
N THR A 358 -14.27 2.29 9.73
CA THR A 358 -14.39 3.42 10.69
C THR A 358 -13.83 3.11 12.08
N TYR A 359 -13.57 1.83 12.40
CA TYR A 359 -12.85 1.48 13.62
C TYR A 359 -11.38 1.91 13.58
N PHE A 360 -10.79 1.91 12.39
CA PHE A 360 -9.38 2.19 12.18
C PHE A 360 -9.15 3.61 11.65
N CYS A 361 -9.97 4.08 10.72
CA CYS A 361 -9.91 5.46 10.22
C CYS A 361 -10.99 6.29 10.93
N LYS A 362 -10.57 7.31 11.68
CA LYS A 362 -11.45 8.13 12.52
C LYS A 362 -11.74 9.48 11.92
N THR A 363 -10.77 10.06 11.21
CA THR A 363 -10.91 11.35 10.55
C THR A 363 -11.39 11.16 9.13
N VAL A 364 -10.80 10.20 8.39
CA VAL A 364 -11.08 10.04 6.96
C VAL A 364 -12.15 8.98 6.73
N PRO A 365 -13.27 9.31 6.06
CA PRO A 365 -14.32 8.35 5.81
C PRO A 365 -13.83 7.27 4.86
N MET A 366 -14.22 6.01 5.11
CA MET A 366 -13.88 4.89 4.23
C MET A 366 -15.03 4.65 3.24
N GLY A 367 -14.70 4.41 1.98
CA GLY A 367 -15.65 3.98 0.96
C GLY A 367 -15.43 2.51 0.60
N ALA A 368 -16.50 1.79 0.28
CA ALA A 368 -16.43 0.50 -0.37
C ALA A 368 -17.60 0.36 -1.35
N SER A 369 -17.39 -0.32 -2.46
CA SER A 369 -18.43 -0.58 -3.45
C SER A 369 -18.49 -2.07 -3.74
N CYS A 370 -19.70 -2.61 -3.85
CA CYS A 370 -19.90 -4.00 -4.25
C CYS A 370 -20.92 -4.07 -5.38
N LYS A 371 -20.64 -4.87 -6.42
CA LYS A 371 -21.56 -5.13 -7.53
C LYS A 371 -21.76 -6.63 -7.72
N PRO A 372 -23.02 -7.10 -7.90
CA PRO A 372 -23.29 -8.46 -8.34
C PRO A 372 -22.87 -8.64 -9.80
N GLU A 373 -22.05 -9.66 -10.06
CA GLU A 373 -21.45 -9.95 -11.36
C GLU A 373 -21.57 -11.46 -11.67
N ASP A 374 -21.33 -11.83 -12.93
CA ASP A 374 -21.35 -13.24 -13.35
C ASP A 374 -20.04 -13.99 -13.04
N TYR A 375 -18.98 -13.26 -12.69
CA TYR A 375 -17.65 -13.80 -12.43
C TYR A 375 -16.81 -12.82 -11.59
N TRP A 376 -15.61 -13.23 -11.22
CA TRP A 376 -14.63 -12.36 -10.57
C TRP A 376 -14.07 -11.32 -11.56
N THR A 377 -14.43 -10.05 -11.37
CA THR A 377 -14.19 -8.95 -12.33
C THR A 377 -12.95 -8.11 -12.05
N HIS A 378 -12.71 -7.79 -10.77
CA HIS A 378 -11.63 -6.91 -10.34
C HIS A 378 -10.35 -7.70 -10.12
#